data_AF-A0ABD5Z8Y7-F1
#
_entry.id   AF-A0ABD5Z8Y7-F1
#
_cell.length_a   1.000
_cell.length_b   1.000
_cell.length_c   1.000
_cell.angle_alpha   90.00
_cell.angle_beta   90.00
_cell.angle_gamma   90.00
#
_symmetry.space_group_name_H-M   'P 1'
#
loop_
_entity.id
_entity.type
_entity.pdbx_description
1 polymer ?
#
loop_
_entity_poly.entity_id
_entity_poly.type
_entity_poly.pdbx_seq_one_letter_code
_entity_poly.pdbx_strand_id
1 'polypeptide(L)'
;MVSSRTATALVGLLASLAISVVAWVYFDTLFLFLFVPFIPFLLSRGGETPEQPPVRECPTCGFRTRDPNYDYCPRDGTELDVVEDAGDEEWRFD
;
A
#
# COMPACT_ATOMS: atom_id res chain seq x y z
N MET A 1 -40.02 0.08 -35.23
CA MET A 1 -39.95 1.10 -34.15
C MET A 1 -38.70 0.86 -33.29
N VAL A 2 -37.49 1.09 -33.83
CA VAL A 2 -36.22 0.92 -33.07
C VAL A 2 -35.31 2.15 -33.19
N SER A 3 -35.66 3.12 -34.04
CA SER A 3 -34.77 4.21 -34.41
C SER A 3 -34.65 5.35 -33.38
N SER A 4 -35.71 5.64 -32.62
CA SER A 4 -35.70 6.77 -31.67
C SER A 4 -34.95 6.47 -30.37
N ARG A 5 -35.05 5.22 -29.88
CA ARG A 5 -34.34 4.78 -28.66
C ARG A 5 -32.85 4.60 -28.89
N THR A 6 -32.46 4.14 -30.07
CA THR A 6 -31.04 4.00 -30.46
C THR A 6 -30.41 5.36 -30.71
N ALA A 7 -31.14 6.30 -31.31
CA ALA A 7 -30.65 7.67 -31.52
C ALA A 7 -30.33 8.39 -30.20
N THR A 8 -31.23 8.36 -29.21
CA THR A 8 -30.96 8.99 -27.90
C THR A 8 -29.85 8.30 -27.13
N ALA A 9 -29.75 6.97 -27.18
CA ALA A 9 -28.64 6.23 -26.58
C ALA A 9 -27.29 6.63 -27.22
N LEU A 10 -27.26 6.77 -28.54
CA LEU A 10 -26.05 7.11 -29.29
C LEU A 10 -25.65 8.57 -29.06
N VAL A 11 -26.61 9.50 -28.99
CA VAL A 11 -26.37 10.90 -28.60
C VAL A 11 -25.83 10.97 -27.17
N GLY A 12 -26.43 10.24 -26.23
CA GLY A 12 -25.95 10.19 -24.85
C GLY A 12 -24.53 9.65 -24.75
N LEU A 13 -24.21 8.60 -25.50
CA LEU A 13 -22.88 8.01 -25.54
C LEU A 13 -21.84 8.95 -26.14
N LEU A 14 -22.16 9.63 -27.24
CA LEU A 14 -21.25 10.61 -27.84
C LEU A 14 -21.05 11.83 -26.93
N ALA A 15 -22.12 12.29 -26.27
CA ALA A 15 -22.04 13.39 -25.32
C ALA A 15 -21.18 13.03 -24.10
N SER A 16 -21.37 11.84 -23.52
CA SER A 16 -20.55 11.39 -22.38
C SER A 16 -19.09 11.21 -22.77
N LEU A 17 -18.82 10.66 -23.96
CA LEU A 17 -17.47 10.53 -24.50
C LEU A 17 -16.80 11.90 -24.68
N ALA A 18 -17.51 12.86 -25.27
CA ALA A 18 -17.00 14.22 -25.47
C ALA A 18 -16.69 14.93 -24.15
N ILE A 19 -17.58 14.84 -23.16
CA ILE A 19 -17.36 15.40 -21.82
C ILE A 19 -16.12 14.76 -21.17
N SER A 20 -15.96 13.44 -21.30
CA SER A 20 -14.80 12.73 -20.77
C SER A 20 -13.49 13.21 -21.40
N VAL A 21 -13.46 13.39 -22.73
CA VAL A 21 -12.28 13.91 -23.45
C VAL A 21 -11.96 15.35 -23.02
N VAL A 22 -12.97 16.21 -22.92
CA VAL A 22 -12.79 17.59 -22.47
C VAL A 22 -12.26 17.62 -21.03
N ALA A 23 -12.83 16.81 -20.14
CA ALA A 23 -12.33 16.69 -18.78
C ALA A 23 -10.88 16.21 -18.75
N TRP A 24 -10.52 15.21 -19.56
CA TRP A 24 -9.14 14.73 -19.65
C TRP A 24 -8.15 15.83 -20.09
N VAL A 25 -8.46 16.56 -21.16
CA VAL A 25 -7.59 17.63 -21.69
C VAL A 25 -7.44 18.80 -20.71
N TYR A 26 -8.52 19.18 -20.00
CA TYR A 26 -8.48 20.30 -19.06
C TYR A 26 -7.89 19.93 -17.70
N PHE A 27 -8.08 18.69 -17.24
CA PHE A 27 -7.73 18.26 -15.88
C PHE A 27 -6.45 17.41 -15.84
N ASP A 28 -5.66 17.38 -16.90
CA ASP A 28 -4.40 16.62 -17.02
C ASP A 28 -3.51 16.76 -15.76
N THR A 29 -3.34 17.99 -15.25
CA THR A 29 -2.57 18.27 -14.02
C THR A 29 -3.29 17.85 -12.74
N LEU A 30 -4.63 17.96 -12.70
CA LEU A 30 -5.44 17.62 -11.52
C LEU A 30 -5.47 16.12 -11.28
N PHE A 31 -5.55 15.32 -12.33
CA PHE A 31 -5.45 13.86 -12.23
C PHE A 31 -4.05 13.45 -11.77
N LEU A 32 -2.98 14.06 -12.28
CA LEU A 32 -1.63 13.77 -11.78
C LEU A 32 -1.50 14.08 -10.29
N PHE A 33 -1.91 15.25 -9.83
CA PHE A 33 -1.88 15.58 -8.40
C PHE A 33 -2.75 14.65 -7.55
N LEU A 34 -3.90 14.23 -8.07
CA LEU A 34 -4.79 13.28 -7.41
C LEU A 34 -4.15 11.89 -7.32
N PHE A 35 -3.53 11.39 -8.39
CA PHE A 35 -3.04 10.01 -8.48
C PHE A 35 -1.60 9.82 -8.00
N VAL A 36 -0.73 10.83 -8.09
CA VAL A 36 0.67 10.79 -7.60
C VAL A 36 0.80 10.25 -6.17
N PRO A 37 0.01 10.67 -5.17
CA PRO A 37 0.10 10.10 -3.82
C PRO A 37 -0.36 8.63 -3.74
N PHE A 38 -1.12 8.14 -4.73
CA PHE A 38 -1.60 6.76 -4.78
C PHE A 38 -0.73 5.84 -5.64
N ILE A 39 0.25 6.37 -6.38
CA ILE A 39 1.28 5.58 -7.08
C ILE A 39 1.88 4.46 -6.21
N PRO A 40 2.32 4.70 -4.96
CA PRO A 40 2.86 3.62 -4.12
C PRO A 40 1.85 2.47 -3.95
N PHE A 41 0.58 2.76 -3.74
CA PHE A 41 -0.47 1.74 -3.58
C PHE A 41 -0.84 1.03 -4.91
N LEU A 42 -0.81 1.76 -6.03
CA LEU A 42 -1.09 1.19 -7.36
C LEU A 42 0.04 0.27 -7.83
N LEU A 43 1.29 0.57 -7.45
CA LEU A 43 2.47 -0.23 -7.77
C LEU A 43 2.69 -1.37 -6.75
N SER A 44 2.20 -1.24 -5.52
CA SER A 44 2.34 -2.25 -4.45
C SER A 44 1.37 -3.44 -4.60
N ARG A 45 0.76 -3.65 -5.78
CA ARG A 45 -0.12 -4.80 -6.09
C ARG A 45 0.61 -6.16 -6.10
N GLY A 46 1.88 -6.22 -5.68
CA GLY A 46 2.77 -7.37 -5.85
C GLY A 46 3.52 -7.89 -4.62
N GLY A 47 3.29 -7.34 -3.42
CA GLY A 47 3.82 -7.96 -2.20
C GLY A 47 4.99 -7.21 -1.58
N GLU A 48 4.66 -6.46 -0.55
CA GLU A 48 5.48 -6.37 0.65
C GLU A 48 4.45 -6.37 1.78
N THR A 49 4.16 -7.56 2.32
CA THR A 49 3.62 -7.62 3.67
C THR A 49 4.57 -6.76 4.49
N PRO A 50 4.11 -5.72 5.21
CA PRO A 50 5.02 -4.87 5.96
C PRO A 50 5.87 -5.78 6.82
N GLU A 51 7.17 -5.88 6.49
CA GLU A 51 8.11 -6.74 7.17
C GLU A 51 8.00 -6.39 8.65
N GLN A 52 7.44 -7.31 9.42
CA GLN A 52 7.21 -7.05 10.84
C GLN A 52 8.57 -6.75 11.44
N PRO A 53 8.75 -5.61 12.13
CA PRO A 53 10.03 -5.25 12.72
C PRO A 53 10.57 -6.44 13.53
N PRO A 54 11.87 -6.77 13.40
CA PRO A 54 12.44 -7.93 14.05
C PRO A 54 12.37 -7.77 15.56
N VAL A 55 12.27 -8.89 16.28
CA VAL A 55 12.25 -8.87 17.74
C VAL A 55 13.65 -8.50 18.22
N ARG A 56 13.72 -7.56 19.17
CA ARG A 56 14.96 -7.18 19.85
C ARG A 56 14.88 -7.60 21.32
N GLU A 57 15.97 -8.13 21.88
CA GLU A 57 16.05 -8.63 23.25
C GLU A 57 17.26 -8.08 24.02
N CYS A 58 17.09 -7.75 25.30
CA CYS A 58 18.19 -7.40 26.19
C CYS A 58 18.86 -8.68 26.74
N PRO A 59 20.17 -8.90 26.52
CA PRO A 59 20.87 -10.11 26.99
C PRO A 59 21.05 -10.17 28.51
N THR A 60 20.85 -9.05 29.21
CA THR A 60 21.08 -8.93 30.66
C THR A 60 19.81 -9.21 31.47
N CYS A 61 18.68 -8.63 31.08
CA CYS A 61 17.44 -8.69 31.85
C CYS A 61 16.27 -9.39 31.13
N GLY A 62 16.45 -9.80 29.87
CA GLY A 62 15.42 -10.49 29.07
C GLY A 62 14.26 -9.60 28.60
N PHE A 63 14.46 -8.29 28.53
CA PHE A 63 13.45 -7.38 27.98
C PHE A 63 13.33 -7.57 26.47
N ARG A 64 12.11 -7.83 25.96
CA ARG A 64 11.83 -7.98 24.52
C ARG A 64 10.92 -6.88 23.99
N THR A 65 11.23 -6.38 22.80
CA THR A 65 10.40 -5.41 22.09
C THR A 65 10.53 -5.56 20.57
N ARG A 66 9.50 -5.14 19.83
CA ARG A 66 9.54 -4.96 18.37
C ARG A 66 9.52 -3.47 17.97
N ASP A 67 9.51 -2.58 18.96
CA ASP A 67 9.45 -1.14 18.72
C ASP A 67 10.83 -0.63 18.27
N PRO A 68 10.95 -0.09 17.04
CA PRO A 68 12.22 0.38 16.50
C PRO A 68 12.76 1.63 17.21
N ASN A 69 11.98 2.29 18.07
CA ASN A 69 12.44 3.44 18.85
C ASN A 69 13.31 3.03 20.05
N TYR A 70 13.43 1.73 20.33
CA TYR A 70 14.26 1.22 21.41
C TYR A 70 15.50 0.54 20.83
N ASP A 71 16.62 1.25 20.89
CA ASP A 71 17.96 0.70 20.61
C ASP A 71 18.63 0.18 21.90
N TYR A 72 18.23 0.73 23.06
CA TYR A 72 18.76 0.37 24.37
C TYR A 72 17.66 -0.10 25.32
N CYS A 73 18.01 -0.97 26.26
CA CYS A 73 17.09 -1.46 27.27
C CYS A 73 16.71 -0.35 28.26
N PRO A 74 15.41 -0.10 28.50
CA PRO A 74 14.96 0.94 29.43
C PRO A 74 15.24 0.63 30.90
N ARG A 75 15.72 -0.58 31.24
CA ARG A 75 15.98 -1.01 32.62
C ARG A 75 17.43 -0.83 33.04
N ASP A 76 18.36 -1.22 32.18
CA ASP A 76 19.79 -1.31 32.47
C ASP A 76 20.67 -0.58 31.45
N GLY A 77 20.10 -0.10 30.34
CA GLY A 77 20.82 0.65 29.30
C GLY A 77 21.67 -0.20 28.36
N THR A 78 21.63 -1.54 28.49
CA THR A 78 22.31 -2.46 27.55
C THR A 78 21.71 -2.35 26.16
N GLU A 79 22.54 -2.42 25.11
CA GLU A 79 22.07 -2.48 23.71
C GLU A 79 21.22 -3.74 23.49
N LEU A 80 20.15 -3.61 22.70
CA LEU A 80 19.27 -4.73 22.41
C LEU A 80 19.81 -5.53 21.21
N ASP A 81 19.87 -6.85 21.35
CA ASP A 81 20.26 -7.76 20.28
C ASP A 81 19.06 -8.08 19.40
N VAL A 82 19.26 -8.12 18.07
CA VAL A 82 18.23 -8.56 17.13
C VAL A 82 18.13 -10.08 17.23
N VAL A 83 16.98 -10.56 17.70
CA VAL A 83 16.60 -11.96 17.64
C VAL A 83 15.94 -12.17 16.29
N GLU A 84 16.71 -12.68 15.34
CA GLU A 84 16.19 -13.18 14.08
C GLU A 84 15.26 -14.36 14.41
N ASP A 85 13.96 -14.07 14.58
CA ASP A 85 12.92 -15.09 14.57
C ASP A 85 13.02 -15.77 13.19
N ALA A 86 13.58 -16.98 13.15
CA ALA A 86 13.65 -17.83 11.97
C ALA A 86 12.23 -18.18 11.54
N GLY A 87 11.60 -17.26 10.83
CA GLY A 87 10.21 -17.31 10.41
C GLY A 87 10.02 -18.05 9.09
N ASP A 88 10.84 -19.05 8.76
CA ASP A 88 10.71 -19.75 7.47
C ASP A 88 10.96 -21.27 7.52
N GLU A 89 10.33 -22.03 8.44
CA GLU A 89 10.24 -23.49 8.25
C GLU A 89 8.90 -24.18 8.58
N GLU A 90 7.84 -23.42 8.84
CA GLU A 90 6.47 -23.97 8.95
C GLU A 90 5.74 -24.01 7.59
N TRP A 91 6.37 -24.62 6.59
CA TRP A 91 5.68 -25.13 5.39
C TRP A 91 6.06 -26.60 5.16
N ARG A 92 5.76 -27.44 6.14
CA ARG A 92 5.65 -28.90 5.95
C ARG A 92 4.17 -29.27 6.09
N PHE A 93 3.43 -29.07 5.00
CA PHE A 93 2.08 -29.60 4.83
C PHE A 93 2.13 -31.14 4.82
N ASP A 94 1.32 -31.78 5.66
CA ASP A 94 0.82 -33.16 5.56
C ASP A 94 -0.62 -33.11 5.01
#